data_AF-A0A836WRN5-F1
#
_entry.id   AF-A0A836WRN5-F1
#
_cell.length_a   1.000
_cell.length_b   1.000
_cell.length_c   1.000
_cell.angle_alpha   90.00
_cell.angle_beta   90.00
_cell.angle_gamma   90.00
#
_symmetry.space_group_name_H-M   'P 1'
#
loop_
_entity.id
_entity.type
_entity.pdbx_description
1 polymer ?
#
loop_
_entity_poly.entity_id
_entity_poly.type
_entity_poly.pdbx_seq_one_letter_code
_entity_poly.pdbx_strand_id
1 'polypeptide(L)'
;MRVKLVGIISFSLFLLMTVPVYADVTSLSLEKSFYTIDENIKFVGTQNGTNVVFVVIHDANGNYKDMLAGSGENEFTVIPRPVSSIFEDKGIHNATAFTDSQKLKDGFTIRLEFDGEKVFVIPDFVLELNSISDKTIKVEKTITFTASLRDSSVSDVIFSLKNEPMGATIDQNLGKFVWTPSKSHGSYQDVKYNFDIIATKEGQEDIESITITVEKAYVEPEIKSNSQVPEPEIQGDVKESKLASFVDETKDPQSYVDRYNNEIIYKEWFDENYIQYSSIYEAVGLEESVVIEPEFGECGEGTKLMEGKCIIIESKKAGGGCLIATATYGSEMSTQVQQLREIRDNQLLNTESGISFINSFNDVYYSFSPIVADYERENPIFKEVVKLFITPMISSLSIMSYADSDSEVLGYGISVILMNLGMYLVSPVMLFYVIKKIKRV
;
A
#
# COMPACT_ATOMS: atom_id res chain seq x y z
N MET A 1 10.18 -63.04 33.64
CA MET A 1 9.24 -62.05 33.07
C MET A 1 10.03 -60.82 32.69
N ARG A 2 10.18 -60.55 31.39
CA ARG A 2 10.76 -59.32 30.85
C ARG A 2 9.66 -58.26 30.86
N VAL A 3 9.86 -57.16 31.59
CA VAL A 3 9.06 -55.95 31.40
C VAL A 3 10.04 -54.87 30.95
N LYS A 4 9.97 -54.51 29.66
CA LYS A 4 10.64 -53.35 29.09
C LYS A 4 9.86 -52.12 29.54
N LEU A 5 10.49 -51.24 30.32
CA LEU A 5 9.94 -49.91 30.59
C LEU A 5 10.42 -48.98 29.48
N VAL A 6 9.48 -48.57 28.64
CA VAL A 6 9.59 -47.48 27.68
C VAL A 6 9.38 -46.17 28.45
N GLY A 7 10.24 -45.18 28.21
CA GLY A 7 10.11 -43.84 28.81
C GLY A 7 11.16 -42.91 28.22
N ILE A 8 10.98 -42.51 26.96
CA ILE A 8 11.74 -41.42 26.35
C ILE A 8 11.22 -40.13 26.98
N ILE A 9 12.06 -39.54 27.83
CA ILE A 9 11.83 -38.21 28.40
C ILE A 9 12.01 -37.22 27.25
N SER A 10 10.88 -36.75 26.69
CA SER A 10 10.86 -35.56 25.85
C SER A 10 11.23 -34.38 26.74
N PHE A 11 12.42 -33.84 26.51
CA PHE A 11 12.91 -32.62 27.12
C PHE A 11 12.17 -31.45 26.46
N SER A 12 10.91 -31.24 26.86
CA SER A 12 10.19 -30.01 26.57
C SER A 12 10.77 -28.94 27.48
N LEU A 13 11.74 -28.20 26.93
CA LEU A 13 12.24 -26.97 27.52
C LEU A 13 11.14 -25.92 27.40
N PHE A 14 10.11 -26.05 28.23
CA PHE A 14 9.21 -24.96 28.55
C PHE A 14 10.06 -23.95 29.31
N LEU A 15 10.51 -22.92 28.60
CA LEU A 15 10.99 -21.69 29.20
C LEU A 15 9.79 -21.12 29.95
N LEU A 16 9.61 -21.52 31.21
CA LEU A 16 8.78 -20.81 32.16
C LEU A 16 9.40 -19.41 32.26
N MET A 17 8.87 -18.48 31.48
CA MET A 17 8.94 -17.06 31.81
C MET A 17 8.27 -16.94 33.17
N THR A 18 9.06 -17.05 34.23
CA THR A 18 8.64 -16.68 35.57
C THR A 18 8.42 -15.17 35.50
N VAL A 19 7.16 -14.78 35.29
CA VAL A 19 6.72 -13.40 35.47
C VAL A 19 7.17 -13.02 36.89
N PRO A 20 8.01 -11.99 37.07
CA PRO A 20 8.42 -11.61 38.41
C PRO A 20 7.18 -11.22 39.21
N VAL A 21 6.98 -11.91 40.32
CA VAL A 21 5.94 -11.65 41.32
C VAL A 21 6.26 -10.30 41.98
N TYR A 22 5.95 -9.17 41.32
CA TYR A 22 5.75 -7.81 41.85
C TYR A 22 5.30 -6.88 40.70
N ALA A 23 4.06 -7.01 40.21
CA ALA A 23 3.50 -6.06 39.24
C ALA A 23 2.27 -5.39 39.85
N ASP A 24 2.43 -4.13 40.26
CA ASP A 24 1.32 -3.35 40.82
C ASP A 24 0.39 -2.84 39.72
N VAL A 25 0.91 -2.41 38.57
CA VAL A 25 0.09 -2.13 37.37
C VAL A 25 0.01 -3.38 36.49
N THR A 26 -1.21 -3.80 36.15
CA THR A 26 -1.49 -5.01 35.36
C THR A 26 -1.92 -4.72 33.93
N SER A 27 -2.45 -3.52 33.65
CA SER A 27 -2.73 -3.07 32.28
C SER A 27 -2.65 -1.55 32.15
N LEU A 28 -2.43 -1.08 30.93
CA LEU A 28 -2.47 0.32 30.54
C LEU A 28 -3.03 0.43 29.12
N SER A 29 -3.94 1.35 28.90
CA SER A 29 -4.50 1.67 27.58
C SER A 29 -4.97 3.13 27.51
N LEU A 30 -5.33 3.55 26.31
CA LEU A 30 -6.07 4.79 26.11
C LEU A 30 -7.57 4.54 26.32
N GLU A 31 -8.30 5.50 26.91
CA GLU A 31 -9.76 5.38 27.04
C GLU A 31 -10.47 5.35 25.66
N LYS A 32 -9.87 5.96 24.64
CA LYS A 32 -10.35 5.98 23.25
C LYS A 32 -9.32 5.30 22.34
N SER A 33 -9.76 4.84 21.17
CA SER A 33 -8.87 4.29 20.14
C SER A 33 -7.80 5.29 19.68
N PHE A 34 -8.12 6.59 19.65
CA PHE A 34 -7.18 7.67 19.40
C PHE A 34 -7.64 8.99 20.04
N TYR A 35 -6.72 9.95 20.14
CA TYR A 35 -6.98 11.34 20.53
C TYR A 35 -6.39 12.30 19.51
N THR A 36 -7.12 13.36 19.17
CA THR A 36 -6.63 14.44 18.30
C THR A 36 -5.83 15.50 19.09
N ILE A 37 -5.06 16.34 18.39
CA ILE A 37 -4.19 17.36 19.01
C ILE A 37 -4.93 18.35 19.92
N ASP A 38 -6.21 18.61 19.64
CA ASP A 38 -7.07 19.51 20.41
C ASP A 38 -7.75 18.85 21.61
N GLU A 39 -7.61 17.53 21.77
CA GLU A 39 -8.20 16.77 22.86
C GLU A 39 -7.25 16.60 24.06
N ASN A 40 -7.85 16.26 25.20
CA ASN A 40 -7.11 15.84 26.38
C ASN A 40 -6.98 14.32 26.38
N ILE A 41 -5.76 13.81 26.22
CA ILE A 41 -5.47 12.38 26.29
C ILE A 41 -5.72 11.86 27.70
N LYS A 42 -6.33 10.68 27.78
CA LYS A 42 -6.64 10.00 29.04
C LYS A 42 -6.23 8.54 28.97
N PHE A 43 -5.40 8.16 29.94
CA PHE A 43 -4.96 6.79 30.15
C PHE A 43 -5.83 6.13 31.23
N VAL A 44 -6.15 4.86 31.00
CA VAL A 44 -6.89 3.98 31.90
C VAL A 44 -6.16 2.64 32.01
N GLY A 45 -6.43 1.89 33.06
CA GLY A 45 -5.83 0.59 33.24
C GLY A 45 -6.20 -0.04 34.57
N THR A 46 -5.63 -1.20 34.83
CA THR A 46 -5.84 -1.98 36.06
C THR A 46 -4.58 -2.02 36.91
N GLN A 47 -4.75 -2.02 38.21
CA GLN A 47 -3.70 -2.20 39.20
C GLN A 47 -4.14 -3.19 40.30
N ASN A 48 -3.18 -3.76 41.02
CA ASN A 48 -3.44 -4.53 42.23
C ASN A 48 -3.28 -3.61 43.44
N GLY A 49 -4.40 -3.02 43.88
CA GLY A 49 -4.44 -2.15 45.06
C GLY A 49 -4.99 -0.75 44.76
N THR A 50 -4.58 0.22 45.58
CA THR A 50 -5.13 1.58 45.60
C THR A 50 -4.03 2.65 45.50
N ASN A 51 -2.84 2.26 45.04
CA ASN A 51 -1.70 3.15 44.93
C ASN A 51 -1.95 4.22 43.86
N VAL A 52 -1.20 5.33 43.97
CA VAL A 52 -1.11 6.30 42.87
C VAL A 52 -0.29 5.67 41.75
N VAL A 53 -0.83 5.72 40.54
CA VAL A 53 -0.16 5.24 39.32
C VAL A 53 0.43 6.44 38.59
N PHE A 54 1.71 6.36 38.29
CA PHE A 54 2.42 7.33 37.47
C PHE A 54 2.57 6.76 36.06
N VAL A 55 2.27 7.58 35.04
CA VAL A 55 2.52 7.25 33.63
C VAL A 55 3.57 8.22 33.13
N VAL A 56 4.77 7.72 32.87
CA VAL A 56 5.84 8.51 32.25
C VAL A 56 5.88 8.26 30.76
N ILE A 57 6.05 9.32 29.97
CA ILE A 57 6.10 9.27 28.52
C ILE A 57 7.51 9.65 28.07
N HIS A 58 8.12 8.76 27.28
CA HIS A 58 9.40 9.01 26.62
C HIS A 58 9.23 8.99 25.11
N ASP A 59 10.07 9.72 24.39
CA ASP A 59 10.17 9.59 22.94
C ASP A 59 10.95 8.32 22.52
N ALA A 60 11.04 8.07 21.21
CA ALA A 60 11.78 6.94 20.65
C ALA A 60 13.27 6.89 21.03
N ASN A 61 13.88 8.04 21.38
CA ASN A 61 15.27 8.12 21.81
C ASN A 61 15.43 7.94 23.33
N GLY A 62 14.32 7.78 24.06
CA GLY A 62 14.30 7.69 25.51
C GLY A 62 14.34 9.03 26.23
N ASN A 63 14.15 10.17 25.53
CA ASN A 63 14.05 11.46 26.18
C ASN A 63 12.69 11.60 26.86
N TYR A 64 12.69 12.16 28.06
CA TYR A 64 11.48 12.45 28.82
C TYR A 64 10.60 13.50 28.10
N LYS A 65 9.30 13.23 27.99
CA LYS A 65 8.30 14.16 27.43
C LYS A 65 7.33 14.68 28.48
N ASP A 66 6.64 13.82 29.21
CA ASP A 66 5.79 14.23 30.35
C ASP A 66 5.61 13.10 31.37
N MET A 67 5.04 13.42 32.53
CA MET A 67 4.64 12.48 33.57
C MET A 67 3.27 12.84 34.09
N LEU A 68 2.39 11.85 34.07
CA LEU A 68 1.00 11.97 34.46
C LEU A 68 0.75 11.13 35.71
N ALA A 69 -0.27 11.50 36.48
CA ALA A 69 -0.67 10.75 37.68
C ALA A 69 -2.16 10.37 37.59
N GLY A 70 -2.46 9.17 38.07
CA GLY A 70 -3.80 8.63 38.19
C GLY A 70 -3.99 7.87 39.49
N SER A 71 -5.23 7.64 39.85
CA SER A 71 -5.60 6.90 41.06
C SER A 71 -6.94 6.19 40.87
N GLY A 72 -7.15 5.12 41.63
CA GLY A 72 -8.42 4.40 41.73
C GLY A 72 -8.23 3.04 42.39
N GLU A 73 -9.34 2.36 42.72
CA GLU A 73 -9.30 1.03 43.35
C GLU A 73 -9.36 -0.06 42.28
N ASN A 74 -8.28 -0.84 42.16
CA ASN A 74 -8.10 -1.90 41.14
C ASN A 74 -8.11 -1.45 39.67
N GLU A 75 -8.83 -0.38 39.36
CA GLU A 75 -8.79 0.36 38.10
C GLU A 75 -8.31 1.77 38.41
N PHE A 76 -7.46 2.33 37.56
CA PHE A 76 -6.99 3.70 37.69
C PHE A 76 -7.35 4.50 36.45
N THR A 77 -7.54 5.80 36.67
CA THR A 77 -7.72 6.78 35.61
C THR A 77 -6.74 7.91 35.83
N VAL A 78 -6.02 8.26 34.78
CA VAL A 78 -5.07 9.37 34.78
C VAL A 78 -5.79 10.69 34.55
N ILE A 79 -5.30 11.75 35.20
CA ILE A 79 -5.81 13.10 35.00
C ILE A 79 -5.56 13.52 33.53
N PRO A 80 -6.60 13.86 32.75
CA PRO A 80 -6.45 14.17 31.33
C PRO A 80 -5.56 15.39 31.09
N ARG A 81 -4.74 15.33 30.03
CA ARG A 81 -3.81 16.40 29.64
C ARG A 81 -3.86 16.67 28.14
N PRO A 82 -3.65 17.91 27.68
CA PRO A 82 -3.70 18.21 26.24
C PRO A 82 -2.66 17.40 25.47
N VAL A 83 -3.06 16.76 24.36
CA VAL A 83 -2.15 16.02 23.47
C VAL A 83 -1.00 16.92 23.04
N SER A 84 -1.31 18.16 22.66
CA SER A 84 -0.32 19.17 22.24
C SER A 84 0.74 19.54 23.29
N SER A 85 0.51 19.24 24.58
CA SER A 85 1.49 19.50 25.64
C SER A 85 2.47 18.37 25.89
N ILE A 86 2.17 17.17 25.38
CA ILE A 86 2.96 15.95 25.58
C ILE A 86 3.70 15.59 24.28
N PHE A 87 3.00 15.69 23.15
CA PHE A 87 3.48 15.26 21.84
C PHE A 87 3.74 16.47 20.94
N GLU A 88 4.98 16.96 20.93
CA GLU A 88 5.41 18.08 20.09
C GLU A 88 5.95 17.62 18.72
N ASP A 89 6.63 16.47 18.70
CA ASP A 89 7.28 15.91 17.51
C ASP A 89 6.55 14.65 17.05
N LYS A 90 6.43 14.48 15.73
CA LYS A 90 5.91 13.23 15.16
C LYS A 90 6.80 12.05 15.53
N GLY A 91 6.19 10.91 15.81
CA GLY A 91 6.90 9.65 16.00
C GLY A 91 6.38 8.80 17.14
N ILE A 92 7.20 7.79 17.47
CA ILE A 92 6.85 6.75 18.44
C ILE A 92 7.25 7.20 19.85
N HIS A 93 6.34 6.97 20.79
CA HIS A 93 6.50 7.29 22.20
C HIS A 93 6.19 6.06 23.05
N ASN A 94 6.90 5.91 24.15
CA ASN A 94 6.67 4.84 25.12
C ASN A 94 6.00 5.43 26.36
N ALA A 95 4.81 4.93 26.70
CA ALA A 95 4.12 5.28 27.93
C ALA A 95 4.25 4.13 28.92
N THR A 96 4.95 4.37 30.04
CA THR A 96 5.17 3.37 31.08
C THR A 96 4.42 3.74 32.34
N ALA A 97 3.49 2.89 32.75
CA ALA A 97 2.74 3.00 34.00
C ALA A 97 3.43 2.21 35.12
N PHE A 98 3.58 2.84 36.28
CA PHE A 98 4.18 2.23 37.46
C PHE A 98 3.67 2.86 38.76
N THR A 99 3.84 2.17 39.88
CA THR A 99 3.58 2.69 41.23
C THR A 99 4.89 2.95 41.97
N ASP A 100 4.81 3.61 43.13
CA ASP A 100 5.96 3.79 44.04
C ASP A 100 6.57 2.46 44.51
N SER A 101 5.78 1.39 44.57
CA SER A 101 6.21 0.07 45.02
C SER A 101 6.81 -0.76 43.87
N GLN A 102 6.21 -0.72 42.67
CA GLN A 102 6.69 -1.43 41.47
C GLN A 102 7.97 -0.80 40.89
N LYS A 103 8.11 0.53 40.98
CA LYS A 103 9.15 1.33 40.31
C LYS A 103 9.06 1.28 38.77
N LEU A 104 9.63 2.28 38.12
CA LEU A 104 9.55 2.47 36.66
C LEU A 104 10.08 1.27 35.86
N LYS A 105 11.19 0.67 36.29
CA LYS A 105 11.87 -0.43 35.57
C LYS A 105 11.02 -1.69 35.39
N ASP A 106 10.06 -1.91 36.29
CA ASP A 106 9.19 -3.08 36.30
C ASP A 106 7.76 -2.69 35.88
N GLY A 107 7.56 -1.47 35.38
CA GLY A 107 6.26 -0.90 34.98
C GLY A 107 5.70 -1.49 33.68
N PHE A 108 4.39 -1.33 33.50
CA PHE A 108 3.69 -1.77 32.29
C PHE A 108 3.85 -0.72 31.19
N THR A 109 4.34 -1.10 30.01
CA THR A 109 4.63 -0.16 28.92
C THR A 109 3.76 -0.43 27.71
N ILE A 110 3.18 0.63 27.13
CA ILE A 110 2.56 0.62 25.80
C ILE A 110 3.30 1.56 24.86
N ARG A 111 3.21 1.27 23.56
CA ARG A 111 3.76 2.11 22.49
C ARG A 111 2.65 2.96 21.88
N LEU A 112 2.95 4.23 21.67
CA LEU A 112 2.05 5.21 21.07
C LEU A 112 2.70 5.79 19.82
N GLU A 113 1.92 6.06 18.79
CA GLU A 113 2.37 6.85 17.63
C GLU A 113 1.62 8.17 17.61
N PHE A 114 2.37 9.26 17.41
CA PHE A 114 1.81 10.57 17.08
C PHE A 114 2.15 10.91 15.62
N ASP A 115 1.14 10.98 14.77
CA ASP A 115 1.29 11.24 13.33
C ASP A 115 1.32 12.75 12.98
N GLY A 116 1.17 13.61 13.99
CA GLY A 116 1.09 15.07 13.86
C GLY A 116 -0.33 15.63 14.01
N GLU A 117 -1.36 14.79 13.86
CA GLU A 117 -2.76 15.18 14.02
C GLU A 117 -3.42 14.45 15.20
N LYS A 118 -3.08 13.17 15.38
CA LYS A 118 -3.63 12.29 16.40
C LYS A 118 -2.59 11.35 17.00
N VAL A 119 -2.90 10.87 18.20
CA VAL A 119 -2.15 9.85 18.93
C VAL A 119 -2.98 8.60 19.12
N PHE A 120 -2.38 7.43 18.84
CA PHE A 120 -3.02 6.12 18.96
C PHE A 120 -2.02 5.07 19.47
N VAL A 121 -2.53 3.98 20.02
CA VAL A 121 -1.70 2.86 20.50
C VAL A 121 -1.21 2.05 19.31
N ILE A 122 0.08 1.73 19.28
CA ILE A 122 0.65 0.77 18.33
C ILE A 122 0.52 -0.62 18.97
N PRO A 123 -0.21 -1.55 18.35
CA PRO A 123 -0.28 -2.91 18.87
C PRO A 123 1.10 -3.57 18.85
N ASP A 124 1.34 -4.49 19.80
CA ASP A 124 2.61 -5.22 19.94
C ASP A 124 2.67 -6.49 19.07
N PHE A 125 1.63 -6.74 18.28
CA PHE A 125 1.56 -7.81 17.29
C PHE A 125 1.59 -7.26 15.86
N VAL A 126 1.95 -8.12 14.91
CA VAL A 126 1.86 -7.85 13.47
C VAL A 126 0.83 -8.80 12.89
N LEU A 127 -0.15 -8.28 12.15
CA LEU A 127 -1.03 -9.13 11.34
C LEU A 127 -0.27 -9.59 10.10
N GLU A 128 -0.09 -10.89 9.97
CA GLU A 128 0.50 -11.53 8.79
C GLU A 128 -0.28 -12.84 8.53
N LEU A 129 -0.97 -12.92 7.40
CA LEU A 129 -1.66 -14.10 6.90
C LEU A 129 -0.64 -15.13 6.41
N ASN A 130 -0.91 -16.40 6.68
CA ASN A 130 -0.17 -17.47 6.03
C ASN A 130 -0.51 -17.49 4.55
N SER A 131 0.51 -17.66 3.71
CA SER A 131 0.25 -17.73 2.27
C SER A 131 -0.68 -18.89 1.90
N ILE A 132 -1.65 -18.62 1.04
CA ILE A 132 -2.68 -19.57 0.63
C ILE A 132 -2.44 -19.96 -0.83
N SER A 133 -2.09 -21.23 -1.05
CA SER A 133 -1.85 -21.71 -2.42
C SER A 133 -3.12 -21.70 -3.27
N ASP A 134 -2.94 -21.28 -4.52
CA ASP A 134 -3.91 -21.36 -5.61
C ASP A 134 -4.57 -22.74 -5.69
N LYS A 135 -5.84 -22.74 -6.11
CA LYS A 135 -6.65 -23.95 -6.13
C LYS A 135 -7.33 -24.14 -7.46
N THR A 136 -7.61 -25.39 -7.78
CA THR A 136 -8.36 -25.78 -8.97
C THR A 136 -9.57 -26.59 -8.55
N ILE A 137 -10.72 -26.29 -9.14
CA ILE A 137 -11.99 -26.93 -8.81
C ILE A 137 -12.86 -27.12 -10.05
N LYS A 138 -13.74 -28.12 -10.03
CA LYS A 138 -14.77 -28.31 -11.06
C LYS A 138 -16.05 -27.61 -10.62
N VAL A 139 -16.86 -27.20 -11.59
CA VAL A 139 -18.23 -26.74 -11.31
C VAL A 139 -19.00 -27.76 -10.47
N GLU A 140 -19.90 -27.26 -9.61
CA GLU A 140 -20.73 -28.04 -8.68
C GLU A 140 -19.96 -28.82 -7.60
N LYS A 141 -18.65 -28.62 -7.48
CA LYS A 141 -17.84 -29.14 -6.37
C LYS A 141 -17.55 -28.03 -5.37
N THR A 142 -17.80 -28.30 -4.10
CA THR A 142 -17.50 -27.36 -3.02
C THR A 142 -16.01 -27.37 -2.70
N ILE A 143 -15.43 -26.19 -2.60
CA ILE A 143 -14.09 -25.97 -2.09
C ILE A 143 -14.16 -25.30 -0.72
N THR A 144 -13.27 -25.74 0.18
CA THR A 144 -13.15 -25.14 1.52
C THR A 144 -11.69 -25.13 1.95
N PHE A 145 -11.29 -24.04 2.60
CA PHE A 145 -10.00 -23.89 3.26
C PHE A 145 -10.13 -22.85 4.38
N THR A 146 -9.11 -22.74 5.22
CA THR A 146 -9.09 -21.79 6.34
C THR A 146 -7.92 -20.85 6.16
N ALA A 147 -8.19 -19.55 6.17
CA ALA A 147 -7.18 -18.51 6.33
C ALA A 147 -6.77 -18.42 7.79
N SER A 148 -5.47 -18.32 8.06
CA SER A 148 -4.93 -18.21 9.41
C SER A 148 -3.74 -17.28 9.43
N LEU A 149 -3.52 -16.64 10.57
CA LEU A 149 -2.34 -15.82 10.79
C LEU A 149 -1.10 -16.67 11.06
N ARG A 150 0.06 -16.12 10.76
CA ARG A 150 1.37 -16.68 11.08
C ARG A 150 1.61 -16.68 12.59
N ASP A 151 1.21 -15.61 13.27
CA ASP A 151 1.17 -15.54 14.73
C ASP A 151 -0.19 -16.05 15.25
N SER A 152 -0.19 -17.26 15.80
CA SER A 152 -1.39 -17.90 16.33
C SER A 152 -1.80 -17.40 17.73
N SER A 153 -0.99 -16.55 18.37
CA SER A 153 -1.35 -15.94 19.65
C SER A 153 -2.34 -14.78 19.50
N VAL A 154 -2.46 -14.22 18.29
CA VAL A 154 -3.38 -13.13 17.97
C VAL A 154 -4.80 -13.68 17.82
N SER A 155 -5.66 -13.42 18.81
CA SER A 155 -7.09 -13.75 18.80
C SER A 155 -7.95 -12.60 18.28
N ASP A 156 -9.26 -12.83 18.09
CA ASP A 156 -10.27 -11.80 17.81
C ASP A 156 -10.02 -10.99 16.52
N VAL A 157 -9.53 -11.68 15.49
CA VAL A 157 -9.26 -11.12 14.17
C VAL A 157 -10.51 -11.26 13.31
N ILE A 158 -10.83 -10.24 12.53
CA ILE A 158 -11.98 -10.24 11.62
C ILE A 158 -11.49 -10.54 10.21
N PHE A 159 -12.02 -11.62 9.62
CA PHE A 159 -11.74 -11.99 8.23
C PHE A 159 -12.85 -11.49 7.30
N SER A 160 -12.47 -10.99 6.12
CA SER A 160 -13.40 -10.58 5.07
C SER A 160 -12.85 -10.91 3.68
N LEU A 161 -13.69 -10.73 2.66
CA LEU A 161 -13.35 -10.96 1.25
C LEU A 161 -13.52 -9.68 0.45
N LYS A 162 -12.74 -9.57 -0.63
CA LYS A 162 -12.87 -8.53 -1.63
C LYS A 162 -12.71 -9.12 -3.03
N ASN A 163 -13.58 -8.72 -3.96
CA ASN A 163 -13.65 -9.23 -5.33
C ASN A 163 -13.97 -10.74 -5.41
N GLU A 164 -14.66 -11.27 -4.40
CA GLU A 164 -14.99 -12.69 -4.33
C GLU A 164 -15.98 -13.13 -5.42
N PRO A 165 -15.88 -14.39 -5.89
CA PRO A 165 -16.86 -14.92 -6.83
C PRO A 165 -18.24 -15.04 -6.18
N MET A 166 -19.28 -14.92 -6.98
CA MET A 166 -20.67 -14.96 -6.50
C MET A 166 -20.95 -16.26 -5.72
N GLY A 167 -21.49 -16.10 -4.51
CA GLY A 167 -21.82 -17.21 -3.61
C GLY A 167 -20.63 -17.75 -2.79
N ALA A 168 -19.45 -17.15 -2.89
CA ALA A 168 -18.37 -17.40 -1.95
C ALA A 168 -18.65 -16.75 -0.60
N THR A 169 -18.21 -17.40 0.47
CA THR A 169 -18.39 -16.92 1.84
C THR A 169 -17.14 -17.21 2.67
N ILE A 170 -16.87 -16.36 3.66
CA ILE A 170 -15.86 -16.59 4.68
C ILE A 170 -16.48 -16.42 6.07
N ASP A 171 -16.15 -17.31 6.99
CA ASP A 171 -16.46 -17.14 8.40
C ASP A 171 -15.56 -16.04 8.98
N GLN A 172 -16.17 -14.95 9.46
CA GLN A 172 -15.45 -13.76 9.93
C GLN A 172 -14.55 -14.02 11.15
N ASN A 173 -14.82 -15.05 11.95
CA ASN A 173 -14.04 -15.36 13.17
C ASN A 173 -13.10 -16.54 12.97
N LEU A 174 -13.50 -17.51 12.15
CA LEU A 174 -12.73 -18.74 11.92
C LEU A 174 -11.86 -18.67 10.68
N GLY A 175 -12.01 -17.66 9.81
CA GLY A 175 -11.31 -17.55 8.54
C GLY A 175 -11.67 -18.67 7.56
N LYS A 176 -12.76 -19.39 7.80
CA LYS A 176 -13.16 -20.56 6.99
C LYS A 176 -13.85 -20.11 5.72
N PHE A 177 -13.17 -20.27 4.60
CA PHE A 177 -13.71 -20.03 3.27
C PHE A 177 -14.52 -21.22 2.76
N VAL A 178 -15.65 -20.93 2.12
CA VAL A 178 -16.51 -21.91 1.44
C VAL A 178 -17.05 -21.32 0.14
N TRP A 179 -16.87 -22.05 -0.96
CA TRP A 179 -17.46 -21.70 -2.25
C TRP A 179 -17.87 -22.94 -3.04
N THR A 180 -18.98 -22.83 -3.78
CA THR A 180 -19.45 -23.85 -4.73
C THR A 180 -19.73 -23.17 -6.07
N PRO A 181 -18.80 -23.22 -7.05
CA PRO A 181 -19.04 -22.67 -8.38
C PRO A 181 -20.25 -23.33 -9.02
N SER A 182 -21.26 -22.54 -9.39
CA SER A 182 -22.39 -23.01 -10.21
C SER A 182 -21.94 -23.29 -11.65
N LYS A 183 -22.83 -23.90 -12.45
CA LYS A 183 -22.57 -24.15 -13.88
C LYS A 183 -22.23 -22.89 -14.67
N SER A 184 -22.81 -21.74 -14.32
CA SER A 184 -22.54 -20.45 -14.99
C SER A 184 -21.10 -19.96 -14.80
N HIS A 185 -20.36 -20.50 -13.84
CA HIS A 185 -18.95 -20.17 -13.63
C HIS A 185 -18.00 -20.99 -14.52
N GLY A 186 -18.51 -22.01 -15.22
CA GLY A 186 -17.72 -22.84 -16.14
C GLY A 186 -17.77 -22.34 -17.59
N SER A 187 -16.74 -22.66 -18.37
CA SER A 187 -16.62 -22.30 -19.79
C SER A 187 -16.06 -23.48 -20.62
N TYR A 188 -15.83 -23.27 -21.92
CA TYR A 188 -15.10 -24.18 -22.82
C TYR A 188 -13.58 -24.18 -22.52
N GLN A 189 -13.12 -23.20 -21.74
CA GLN A 189 -11.75 -23.08 -21.24
C GLN A 189 -11.75 -22.93 -19.71
N ASP A 190 -10.58 -23.03 -19.10
CA ASP A 190 -10.40 -22.79 -17.67
C ASP A 190 -10.62 -21.31 -17.34
N VAL A 191 -11.40 -21.04 -16.29
CA VAL A 191 -11.73 -19.66 -15.85
C VAL A 191 -11.05 -19.38 -14.52
N LYS A 192 -10.33 -18.27 -14.42
CA LYS A 192 -9.62 -17.87 -13.19
C LYS A 192 -10.42 -16.82 -12.42
N TYR A 193 -10.60 -17.05 -11.13
CA TYR A 193 -11.21 -16.12 -10.19
C TYR A 193 -10.14 -15.67 -9.20
N ASN A 194 -9.72 -14.41 -9.28
CA ASN A 194 -8.76 -13.80 -8.37
C ASN A 194 -9.50 -12.91 -7.36
N PHE A 195 -9.25 -13.11 -6.08
CA PHE A 195 -9.88 -12.35 -5.00
C PHE A 195 -8.96 -12.27 -3.79
N ASP A 196 -9.26 -11.32 -2.91
CA ASP A 196 -8.44 -11.04 -1.73
C ASP A 196 -9.13 -11.51 -0.45
N ILE A 197 -8.34 -12.08 0.45
CA ILE A 197 -8.72 -12.37 1.84
C ILE A 197 -8.06 -11.32 2.72
N ILE A 198 -8.86 -10.65 3.53
CA ILE A 198 -8.42 -9.52 4.35
C ILE A 198 -8.59 -9.91 5.81
N ALA A 199 -7.52 -9.77 6.60
CA ALA A 199 -7.54 -9.90 8.06
C ALA A 199 -7.37 -8.52 8.70
N THR A 200 -8.32 -8.14 9.56
CA THR A 200 -8.32 -6.82 10.22
C THR A 200 -8.37 -6.97 11.74
N LYS A 201 -7.51 -6.23 12.44
CA LYS A 201 -7.55 -6.10 13.91
C LYS A 201 -6.90 -4.78 14.35
N GLU A 202 -7.58 -4.05 15.24
CA GLU A 202 -7.08 -2.81 15.87
C GLU A 202 -6.46 -1.79 14.89
N GLY A 203 -7.03 -1.68 13.69
CA GLY A 203 -6.56 -0.76 12.64
C GLY A 203 -5.39 -1.27 11.80
N GLN A 204 -4.83 -2.44 12.12
CA GLN A 204 -3.96 -3.18 11.21
C GLN A 204 -4.80 -3.98 10.22
N GLU A 205 -4.29 -4.09 9.00
CA GLU A 205 -4.85 -4.90 7.92
C GLU A 205 -3.71 -5.67 7.24
N ASP A 206 -3.98 -6.94 6.94
CA ASP A 206 -3.14 -7.74 6.05
C ASP A 206 -3.99 -8.41 4.98
N ILE A 207 -3.42 -8.54 3.78
CA ILE A 207 -4.13 -8.96 2.58
C ILE A 207 -3.37 -10.11 1.92
N GLU A 208 -4.06 -11.22 1.68
CA GLU A 208 -3.57 -12.33 0.87
C GLU A 208 -4.46 -12.52 -0.36
N SER A 209 -3.87 -12.44 -1.56
CA SER A 209 -4.55 -12.71 -2.82
C SER A 209 -4.50 -14.20 -3.17
N ILE A 210 -5.60 -14.74 -3.66
CA ILE A 210 -5.72 -16.14 -4.07
C ILE A 210 -6.40 -16.26 -5.43
N THR A 211 -5.88 -17.16 -6.27
CA THR A 211 -6.55 -17.55 -7.52
C THR A 211 -7.20 -18.93 -7.39
N ILE A 212 -8.51 -19.00 -7.68
CA ILE A 212 -9.22 -20.26 -7.89
C ILE A 212 -9.51 -20.45 -9.39
N THR A 213 -8.98 -21.52 -9.96
CA THR A 213 -9.23 -21.92 -11.35
C THR A 213 -10.40 -22.89 -11.41
N VAL A 214 -11.47 -22.51 -12.11
CA VAL A 214 -12.57 -23.41 -12.47
C VAL A 214 -12.19 -24.12 -13.76
N GLU A 215 -12.03 -25.44 -13.71
CA GLU A 215 -11.70 -26.24 -14.89
C GLU A 215 -12.79 -26.14 -15.96
N LYS A 216 -12.39 -26.26 -17.23
CA LYS A 216 -13.32 -26.32 -18.37
C LYS A 216 -14.46 -27.31 -18.09
N ALA A 217 -15.69 -26.83 -18.27
CA ALA A 217 -16.91 -27.58 -18.00
C ALA A 217 -17.61 -28.05 -19.27
N TYR A 218 -17.30 -27.44 -20.42
CA TYR A 218 -17.95 -27.68 -21.70
C TYR A 218 -16.95 -28.05 -22.79
N VAL A 219 -17.40 -28.82 -23.79
CA VAL A 219 -16.61 -29.16 -24.98
C VAL A 219 -16.93 -28.12 -26.06
N GLU A 220 -15.89 -27.55 -26.66
CA GLU A 220 -16.02 -26.59 -27.76
C GLU A 220 -16.75 -27.24 -28.96
N PRO A 221 -17.75 -26.60 -29.56
CA PRO A 221 -18.48 -27.17 -30.69
C PRO A 221 -17.59 -27.24 -31.95
N GLU A 222 -17.40 -28.44 -32.50
CA GLU A 222 -16.66 -28.65 -33.76
C GLU A 222 -17.45 -28.11 -34.96
N ILE A 223 -16.99 -27.01 -35.56
CA ILE A 223 -17.49 -26.52 -36.85
C ILE A 223 -16.88 -27.40 -37.96
N LYS A 224 -17.66 -28.37 -38.47
CA LYS A 224 -17.26 -29.18 -39.63
C LYS A 224 -17.42 -28.37 -40.92
N SER A 225 -16.34 -27.74 -41.36
CA SER A 225 -16.24 -27.15 -42.70
C SER A 225 -16.10 -28.26 -43.74
N ASN A 226 -17.17 -28.53 -44.50
CA ASN A 226 -17.13 -29.43 -45.65
C ASN A 226 -16.91 -28.61 -46.92
N SER A 227 -15.67 -28.55 -47.40
CA SER A 227 -15.30 -27.87 -48.65
C SER A 227 -14.89 -28.89 -49.71
N GLN A 228 -15.69 -29.02 -50.77
CA GLN A 228 -15.27 -29.60 -52.06
C GLN A 228 -15.96 -28.91 -53.26
N VAL A 229 -15.14 -28.20 -54.06
CA VAL A 229 -15.18 -28.00 -55.54
C VAL A 229 -16.20 -26.99 -56.14
N PRO A 230 -15.85 -26.18 -57.18
CA PRO A 230 -14.59 -25.53 -57.57
C PRO A 230 -14.71 -23.99 -57.76
N GLU A 231 -13.55 -23.36 -57.92
CA GLU A 231 -13.31 -21.94 -58.21
C GLU A 231 -13.99 -21.40 -59.49
N PRO A 232 -14.47 -20.14 -59.44
CA PRO A 232 -14.15 -19.20 -60.52
C PRO A 232 -13.64 -17.84 -59.99
N GLU A 233 -12.74 -17.25 -60.78
CA GLU A 233 -12.08 -15.96 -60.56
C GLU A 233 -13.01 -14.74 -60.64
N ILE A 234 -12.79 -13.82 -59.69
CA ILE A 234 -12.84 -12.33 -59.73
C ILE A 234 -14.18 -11.66 -60.12
N GLN A 235 -14.86 -10.99 -59.16
CA GLN A 235 -14.86 -9.52 -58.95
C GLN A 235 -16.03 -9.11 -58.02
N GLY A 236 -15.73 -8.32 -56.97
CA GLY A 236 -16.66 -7.34 -56.39
C GLY A 236 -17.81 -7.83 -55.51
N ASP A 237 -17.70 -7.46 -54.23
CA ASP A 237 -18.80 -6.95 -53.37
C ASP A 237 -19.75 -7.92 -52.62
N VAL A 238 -20.06 -7.46 -51.40
CA VAL A 238 -21.07 -7.91 -50.42
C VAL A 238 -20.85 -9.26 -49.72
N LYS A 239 -20.14 -9.21 -48.58
CA LYS A 239 -20.31 -10.20 -47.50
C LYS A 239 -21.68 -9.93 -46.87
N GLU A 240 -22.67 -10.74 -47.21
CA GLU A 240 -24.05 -10.65 -46.72
C GLU A 240 -24.07 -10.71 -45.17
N SER A 241 -24.13 -9.55 -44.53
CA SER A 241 -24.38 -9.36 -43.10
C SER A 241 -25.85 -9.65 -42.84
N LYS A 242 -26.15 -10.75 -42.15
CA LYS A 242 -27.52 -11.02 -41.67
C LYS A 242 -27.79 -10.15 -40.45
N LEU A 243 -28.45 -9.02 -40.68
CA LEU A 243 -29.07 -8.18 -39.65
C LEU A 243 -29.89 -9.04 -38.67
N ALA A 244 -29.83 -8.68 -37.39
CA ALA A 244 -30.57 -9.38 -36.35
C ALA A 244 -32.09 -9.23 -36.55
N SER A 245 -32.85 -10.26 -36.19
CA SER A 245 -34.29 -10.34 -36.46
C SER A 245 -35.15 -9.25 -35.80
N PHE A 246 -34.62 -8.52 -34.82
CA PHE A 246 -35.30 -7.39 -34.16
C PHE A 246 -35.07 -6.04 -34.84
N VAL A 247 -34.16 -6.00 -35.81
CA VAL A 247 -33.77 -4.77 -36.50
C VAL A 247 -34.82 -4.47 -37.57
N ASP A 248 -35.40 -3.27 -37.48
CA ASP A 248 -36.34 -2.74 -38.46
C ASP A 248 -35.53 -1.92 -39.47
N GLU A 249 -35.46 -2.39 -40.71
CA GLU A 249 -34.71 -1.76 -41.80
C GLU A 249 -35.21 -0.33 -42.12
N THR A 250 -36.39 0.06 -41.65
CA THR A 250 -36.96 1.41 -41.85
C THR A 250 -36.52 2.41 -40.77
N LYS A 251 -35.86 1.94 -39.71
CA LYS A 251 -35.35 2.78 -38.61
C LYS A 251 -33.85 2.97 -38.73
N ASP A 252 -33.40 4.11 -38.24
CA ASP A 252 -31.97 4.42 -38.20
C ASP A 252 -31.23 3.41 -37.30
N PRO A 253 -30.24 2.65 -37.83
CA PRO A 253 -29.52 1.64 -37.07
C PRO A 253 -28.83 2.19 -35.80
N GLN A 254 -28.41 3.46 -35.83
CA GLN A 254 -27.79 4.12 -34.69
C GLN A 254 -28.76 4.26 -33.50
N SER A 255 -30.07 4.38 -33.76
CA SER A 255 -31.09 4.43 -32.70
C SER A 255 -31.10 3.18 -31.82
N TYR A 256 -30.74 2.00 -32.36
CA TYR A 256 -30.66 0.76 -31.60
C TYR A 256 -29.41 0.68 -30.73
N VAL A 257 -28.29 1.21 -31.23
CA VAL A 257 -27.04 1.36 -30.49
C VAL A 257 -27.20 2.36 -29.35
N ASP A 258 -27.81 3.51 -29.62
CA ASP A 258 -28.05 4.54 -28.61
C ASP A 258 -28.96 4.02 -27.50
N ARG A 259 -29.96 3.21 -27.87
CA ARG A 259 -30.83 2.55 -26.92
C ARG A 259 -30.10 1.51 -26.08
N TYR A 260 -29.20 0.73 -26.69
CA TYR A 260 -28.34 -0.24 -25.99
C TYR A 260 -27.39 0.43 -24.99
N ASN A 261 -26.81 1.58 -25.34
CA ASN A 261 -25.88 2.28 -24.46
C ASN A 261 -26.58 3.06 -23.32
N ASN A 262 -27.81 3.52 -23.53
CA ASN A 262 -28.50 4.41 -22.58
C ASN A 262 -29.63 3.73 -21.77
N GLU A 263 -30.18 2.59 -22.21
CA GLU A 263 -31.26 1.89 -21.51
C GLU A 263 -30.77 0.53 -20.95
N ILE A 264 -30.57 0.47 -19.63
CA ILE A 264 -30.11 -0.74 -18.92
C ILE A 264 -30.99 -1.97 -19.23
N ILE A 265 -32.32 -1.80 -19.23
CA ILE A 265 -33.28 -2.88 -19.50
C ILE A 265 -33.16 -3.40 -20.93
N TYR A 266 -32.87 -2.51 -21.89
CA TYR A 266 -32.72 -2.90 -23.29
C TYR A 266 -31.37 -3.61 -23.53
N LYS A 267 -30.32 -3.20 -22.80
CA LYS A 267 -29.03 -3.87 -22.79
C LYS A 267 -29.12 -5.30 -22.25
N GLU A 268 -29.72 -5.50 -21.09
CA GLU A 268 -29.92 -6.83 -20.49
C GLU A 268 -30.72 -7.75 -21.44
N TRP A 269 -31.82 -7.24 -22.02
CA TRP A 269 -32.61 -7.99 -22.98
C TRP A 269 -31.80 -8.39 -24.24
N PHE A 270 -30.98 -7.49 -24.79
CA PHE A 270 -30.16 -7.80 -25.96
C PHE A 270 -29.10 -8.85 -25.63
N ASP A 271 -28.37 -8.66 -24.51
CA ASP A 271 -27.29 -9.55 -24.07
C ASP A 271 -27.82 -10.97 -23.77
N GLU A 272 -29.08 -11.10 -23.31
CA GLU A 272 -29.72 -12.40 -23.05
C GLU A 272 -30.27 -13.09 -24.32
N ASN A 273 -30.79 -12.32 -25.29
CA ASN A 273 -31.57 -12.88 -26.42
C ASN A 273 -30.78 -12.97 -27.73
N TYR A 274 -29.66 -12.25 -27.87
CA TYR A 274 -28.91 -12.12 -29.12
C TYR A 274 -27.40 -12.42 -28.97
N ILE A 275 -27.08 -13.44 -28.17
CA ILE A 275 -25.71 -13.90 -27.83
C ILE A 275 -24.87 -14.27 -29.08
N GLN A 276 -25.52 -14.57 -30.21
CA GLN A 276 -24.84 -14.90 -31.46
C GLN A 276 -24.11 -13.73 -32.13
N TYR A 277 -24.35 -12.49 -31.69
CA TYR A 277 -23.66 -11.30 -32.17
C TYR A 277 -22.61 -10.87 -31.13
N SER A 278 -21.41 -10.51 -31.58
CA SER A 278 -20.32 -10.07 -30.72
C SER A 278 -20.53 -8.67 -30.13
N SER A 279 -21.33 -7.83 -30.80
CA SER A 279 -21.74 -6.51 -30.32
C SER A 279 -23.08 -6.08 -30.92
N ILE A 280 -23.71 -5.06 -30.32
CA ILE A 280 -24.91 -4.44 -30.90
C ILE A 280 -24.64 -3.87 -32.30
N TYR A 281 -23.42 -3.39 -32.57
CA TYR A 281 -23.00 -2.86 -33.87
C TYR A 281 -23.06 -3.94 -34.96
N GLU A 282 -22.57 -5.14 -34.66
CA GLU A 282 -22.67 -6.28 -35.57
C GLU A 282 -24.13 -6.68 -35.82
N ALA A 283 -24.97 -6.69 -34.77
CA ALA A 283 -26.38 -7.05 -34.88
C ALA A 283 -27.19 -6.09 -35.75
N VAL A 284 -26.84 -4.80 -35.76
CA VAL A 284 -27.54 -3.75 -36.54
C VAL A 284 -26.85 -3.41 -37.86
N GLY A 285 -25.76 -4.11 -38.20
CA GLY A 285 -25.04 -3.92 -39.45
C GLY A 285 -24.25 -2.62 -39.54
N LEU A 286 -23.81 -2.07 -38.40
CA LEU A 286 -22.92 -0.91 -38.33
C LEU A 286 -21.47 -1.39 -38.11
N GLU A 287 -20.53 -0.78 -38.83
CA GLU A 287 -19.11 -0.94 -38.52
C GLU A 287 -18.81 -0.20 -37.21
N GLU A 288 -18.27 -0.92 -36.23
CA GLU A 288 -17.89 -0.35 -34.94
C GLU A 288 -16.80 0.71 -35.16
N SER A 289 -17.15 1.98 -34.98
CA SER A 289 -16.16 3.06 -34.96
C SER A 289 -15.28 2.84 -33.74
N VAL A 290 -14.02 2.46 -33.99
CA VAL A 290 -12.99 2.34 -32.96
C VAL A 290 -12.84 3.69 -32.28
N VAL A 291 -13.51 3.87 -31.15
CA VAL A 291 -13.23 4.96 -30.23
C VAL A 291 -11.93 4.57 -29.55
N ILE A 292 -10.83 5.10 -30.08
CA ILE A 292 -9.56 5.14 -29.38
C ILE A 292 -9.81 6.04 -28.16
N GLU A 293 -10.00 5.42 -26.99
CA GLU A 293 -9.84 6.11 -25.71
C GLU A 293 -8.51 6.87 -25.76
N PRO A 294 -8.45 8.12 -25.26
CA PRO A 294 -7.26 8.95 -25.44
C PRO A 294 -6.04 8.20 -24.93
N GLU A 295 -5.03 8.07 -25.80
CA GLU A 295 -3.71 7.58 -25.44
C GLU A 295 -3.27 8.32 -24.18
N PHE A 296 -3.15 7.59 -23.07
CA PHE A 296 -2.36 8.04 -21.94
C PHE A 296 -0.97 8.36 -22.48
N GLY A 297 -0.51 9.58 -22.20
CA GLY A 297 0.72 10.13 -22.76
C GLY A 297 1.92 9.20 -22.60
N GLU A 298 2.91 9.39 -23.47
CA GLU A 298 4.16 8.64 -23.45
C GLU A 298 4.71 8.56 -22.03
N CYS A 299 4.83 7.35 -21.52
CA CYS A 299 5.55 7.08 -20.29
C CYS A 299 7.01 7.51 -20.47
N GLY A 300 7.58 8.19 -19.47
CA GLY A 300 8.97 8.66 -19.54
C GLY A 300 9.96 7.52 -19.77
N GLU A 301 11.14 7.87 -20.30
CA GLU A 301 12.21 6.91 -20.59
C GLU A 301 12.50 6.03 -19.34
N GLY A 302 12.50 4.70 -19.53
CA GLY A 302 12.62 3.71 -18.43
C GLY A 302 11.29 3.11 -17.93
N THR A 303 10.14 3.55 -18.45
CA THR A 303 8.82 2.99 -18.13
C THR A 303 8.05 2.63 -19.40
N LYS A 304 7.20 1.59 -19.35
CA LYS A 304 6.26 1.27 -20.43
C LYS A 304 4.82 1.42 -19.94
N LEU A 305 3.95 1.88 -20.84
CA LEU A 305 2.52 1.95 -20.60
C LEU A 305 1.94 0.54 -20.69
N MET A 306 1.38 0.04 -19.60
CA MET A 306 0.55 -1.17 -19.59
C MET A 306 -0.71 -0.89 -18.77
N GLU A 307 -1.89 -1.16 -19.36
CA GLU A 307 -3.19 -0.97 -18.71
C GLU A 307 -3.41 0.45 -18.14
N GLY A 308 -2.95 1.48 -18.86
CA GLY A 308 -3.10 2.88 -18.46
C GLY A 308 -2.18 3.33 -17.32
N LYS A 309 -1.25 2.47 -16.86
CA LYS A 309 -0.26 2.78 -15.81
C LYS A 309 1.17 2.63 -16.35
N CYS A 310 2.03 3.61 -16.07
CA CYS A 310 3.44 3.51 -16.40
C CYS A 310 4.13 2.55 -15.42
N ILE A 311 4.59 1.41 -15.91
CA ILE A 311 5.33 0.42 -15.12
C ILE A 311 6.81 0.43 -15.50
N ILE A 312 7.68 0.22 -14.52
CA ILE A 312 9.13 0.19 -14.70
C ILE A 312 9.49 -1.04 -15.53
N ILE A 313 10.22 -0.85 -16.63
CA ILE A 313 10.77 -1.98 -17.38
C ILE A 313 11.97 -2.48 -16.56
N GLU A 314 11.92 -3.72 -16.06
CA GLU A 314 13.10 -4.38 -15.50
C GLU A 314 14.11 -4.69 -16.63
N SER A 315 14.75 -3.64 -17.16
CA SER A 315 15.95 -3.78 -17.95
C SER A 315 17.12 -3.96 -16.99
N LYS A 316 17.68 -5.16 -16.98
CA LYS A 316 18.98 -5.54 -16.41
C LYS A 316 19.89 -4.33 -16.08
N LYS A 317 20.12 -4.09 -14.77
CA LYS A 317 21.21 -3.27 -14.19
C LYS A 317 21.69 -2.11 -15.10
N ALA A 318 20.90 -1.05 -15.17
CA ALA A 318 21.38 0.27 -15.62
C ALA A 318 20.75 1.33 -14.70
N GLY A 319 21.59 2.14 -14.07
CA GLY A 319 21.26 2.91 -12.88
C GLY A 319 20.27 4.06 -13.08
N GLY A 320 19.28 4.08 -12.19
CA GLY A 320 18.77 5.24 -11.47
C GLY A 320 18.73 6.61 -12.17
N GLY A 321 17.62 6.93 -12.83
CA GLY A 321 17.37 8.29 -13.31
C GLY A 321 17.03 9.28 -12.18
N CYS A 322 17.35 10.56 -12.37
CA CYS A 322 16.95 11.62 -11.43
C CYS A 322 15.48 12.04 -11.67
N LEU A 323 14.52 11.15 -11.41
CA LEU A 323 13.10 11.28 -11.77
C LEU A 323 12.46 12.64 -11.40
N ILE A 324 12.64 13.07 -10.14
CA ILE A 324 12.12 14.37 -9.65
C ILE A 324 12.75 15.52 -10.46
N ALA A 325 14.09 15.57 -10.55
CA ALA A 325 14.77 16.63 -11.29
C ALA A 325 14.41 16.63 -12.78
N THR A 326 14.26 15.46 -13.40
CA THR A 326 13.80 15.32 -14.78
C THR A 326 12.39 15.90 -14.96
N ALA A 327 11.45 15.59 -14.06
CA ALA A 327 10.10 16.16 -14.09
C ALA A 327 10.11 17.69 -13.88
N THR A 328 10.92 18.17 -12.93
CA THR A 328 11.07 19.59 -12.62
C THR A 328 11.66 20.41 -13.77
N TYR A 329 12.75 19.94 -14.40
CA TYR A 329 13.44 20.66 -15.47
C TYR A 329 12.97 20.27 -16.88
N GLY A 330 12.10 19.27 -16.98
CA GLY A 330 11.41 18.86 -18.21
C GLY A 330 12.23 18.01 -19.17
N SER A 331 13.50 17.72 -18.87
CA SER A 331 14.34 16.85 -19.71
C SER A 331 15.49 16.25 -18.92
N GLU A 332 15.81 14.99 -19.22
CA GLU A 332 17.02 14.32 -18.74
C GLU A 332 18.30 14.98 -19.26
N MET A 333 18.22 15.72 -20.37
CA MET A 333 19.33 16.46 -20.97
C MET A 333 19.43 17.90 -20.44
N SER A 334 18.60 18.27 -19.47
CA SER A 334 18.72 19.58 -18.83
C SER A 334 20.04 19.72 -18.09
N THR A 335 20.59 20.94 -18.07
CA THR A 335 21.89 21.21 -17.46
C THR A 335 21.97 20.77 -15.99
N GLN A 336 20.87 20.91 -15.26
CA GLN A 336 20.77 20.58 -13.84
C GLN A 336 20.76 19.07 -13.61
N VAL A 337 20.05 18.31 -14.46
CA VAL A 337 20.02 16.84 -14.36
C VAL A 337 21.36 16.25 -14.77
N GLN A 338 22.02 16.82 -15.79
CA GLN A 338 23.34 16.38 -16.21
C GLN A 338 24.41 16.66 -15.15
N GLN A 339 24.35 17.80 -14.45
CA GLN A 339 25.21 18.08 -13.30
C GLN A 339 25.10 17.01 -12.21
N LEU A 340 23.87 16.58 -11.87
CA LEU A 340 23.65 15.54 -10.88
C LEU A 340 24.24 14.20 -11.32
N ARG A 341 24.08 13.85 -12.60
CA ARG A 341 24.66 12.63 -13.20
C ARG A 341 26.18 12.67 -13.18
N GLU A 342 26.79 13.79 -13.55
CA GLU A 342 28.25 13.95 -13.51
C GLU A 342 28.80 13.82 -12.09
N ILE A 343 28.17 14.42 -11.09
CA ILE A 343 28.59 14.27 -9.68
C ILE A 343 28.44 12.82 -9.22
N ARG A 344 27.30 12.18 -9.53
CA ARG A 344 27.08 10.78 -9.18
C ARG A 344 28.12 9.87 -9.81
N ASP A 345 28.29 9.97 -11.13
CA ASP A 345 29.07 9.01 -11.91
C ASP A 345 30.58 9.25 -11.79
N ASN A 346 31.01 10.51 -11.76
CA ASN A 346 32.44 10.85 -11.75
C ASN A 346 33.02 11.09 -10.35
N GLN A 347 32.20 11.46 -9.36
CA GLN A 347 32.70 11.77 -8.01
C GLN A 347 32.27 10.69 -7.01
N LEU A 348 30.95 10.42 -6.90
CA LEU A 348 30.43 9.53 -5.86
C LEU A 348 30.69 8.05 -6.15
N LEU A 349 30.37 7.57 -7.35
CA LEU A 349 30.53 6.15 -7.71
C LEU A 349 31.98 5.71 -7.90
N ASN A 350 32.93 6.65 -7.90
CA ASN A 350 34.36 6.37 -7.94
C ASN A 350 35.00 6.20 -6.55
N THR A 351 34.22 6.37 -5.46
CA THR A 351 34.71 6.27 -4.07
C THR A 351 33.91 5.24 -3.28
N GLU A 352 34.52 4.58 -2.29
CA GLU A 352 33.80 3.58 -1.47
C GLU A 352 32.70 4.23 -0.64
N SER A 353 33.03 5.40 -0.07
CA SER A 353 32.09 6.20 0.73
C SER A 353 30.90 6.69 -0.11
N GLY A 354 31.15 7.13 -1.35
CA GLY A 354 30.10 7.60 -2.26
C GLY A 354 29.20 6.47 -2.77
N ILE A 355 29.74 5.28 -3.05
CA ILE A 355 28.94 4.09 -3.42
C ILE A 355 27.99 3.71 -2.28
N SER A 356 28.50 3.63 -1.04
CA SER A 356 27.69 3.31 0.14
C SER A 356 26.55 4.31 0.34
N PHE A 357 26.86 5.60 0.20
CA PHE A 357 25.88 6.68 0.26
C PHE A 357 24.82 6.56 -0.84
N ILE A 358 25.22 6.40 -2.11
CA ILE A 358 24.28 6.31 -3.24
C ILE A 358 23.37 5.08 -3.14
N ASN A 359 23.86 3.93 -2.67
CA ASN A 359 23.02 2.76 -2.46
C ASN A 359 21.92 3.04 -1.43
N SER A 360 22.31 3.57 -0.26
CA SER A 360 21.36 3.91 0.81
C SER A 360 20.39 5.02 0.38
N PHE A 361 20.88 6.01 -0.37
CA PHE A 361 20.07 7.09 -0.91
C PHE A 361 19.06 6.59 -1.94
N ASN A 362 19.47 5.69 -2.85
CA ASN A 362 18.63 5.16 -3.91
C ASN A 362 17.43 4.39 -3.35
N ASP A 363 17.62 3.57 -2.32
CA ASP A 363 16.54 2.79 -1.69
C ASP A 363 15.41 3.71 -1.21
N VAL A 364 15.78 4.82 -0.58
CA VAL A 364 14.81 5.84 -0.12
C VAL A 364 14.28 6.64 -1.29
N TYR A 365 15.15 7.14 -2.17
CA TYR A 365 14.78 8.02 -3.28
C TYR A 365 13.79 7.37 -4.26
N TYR A 366 14.04 6.13 -4.69
CA TYR A 366 13.14 5.43 -5.62
C TYR A 366 11.85 4.92 -4.99
N SER A 367 11.75 4.89 -3.66
CA SER A 367 10.49 4.51 -2.98
C SER A 367 9.38 5.55 -3.16
N PHE A 368 9.73 6.83 -3.35
CA PHE A 368 8.75 7.92 -3.46
C PHE A 368 8.89 8.78 -4.73
N SER A 369 10.06 8.81 -5.37
CA SER A 369 10.29 9.69 -6.53
C SER A 369 9.38 9.46 -7.74
N PRO A 370 8.89 8.24 -8.07
CA PRO A 370 7.92 8.08 -9.16
C PRO A 370 6.62 8.84 -8.91
N ILE A 371 6.07 8.72 -7.69
CA ILE A 371 4.81 9.37 -7.29
C ILE A 371 4.95 10.90 -7.36
N VAL A 372 6.08 11.43 -6.88
CA VAL A 372 6.34 12.88 -6.91
C VAL A 372 6.52 13.36 -8.37
N ALA A 373 7.26 12.62 -9.20
CA ALA A 373 7.48 12.97 -10.60
C ALA A 373 6.19 12.89 -11.44
N ASP A 374 5.29 11.95 -11.14
CA ASP A 374 3.95 11.89 -11.72
C ASP A 374 3.14 13.13 -11.35
N TYR A 375 3.14 13.49 -10.07
CA TYR A 375 2.41 14.65 -9.57
C TYR A 375 2.94 15.99 -10.12
N GLU A 376 4.26 16.12 -10.34
CA GLU A 376 4.87 17.27 -11.03
C GLU A 376 4.42 17.40 -12.50
N ARG A 377 4.15 16.29 -13.18
CA ARG A 377 3.68 16.30 -14.57
C ARG A 377 2.21 16.72 -14.66
N GLU A 378 1.40 16.32 -13.69
CA GLU A 378 -0.02 16.65 -13.62
C GLU A 378 -0.28 18.08 -13.15
N ASN A 379 0.58 18.63 -12.29
CA ASN A 379 0.35 19.92 -11.65
C ASN A 379 1.50 20.93 -11.89
N PRO A 380 1.34 21.87 -12.85
CA PRO A 380 2.35 22.89 -13.15
C PRO A 380 2.72 23.81 -11.97
N ILE A 381 1.79 24.04 -11.04
CA ILE A 381 2.06 24.85 -9.84
C ILE A 381 2.95 24.08 -8.89
N PHE A 382 2.65 22.80 -8.66
CA PHE A 382 3.48 21.94 -7.82
C PHE A 382 4.90 21.82 -8.39
N LYS A 383 5.04 21.65 -9.71
CA LYS A 383 6.33 21.67 -10.40
C LYS A 383 7.15 22.92 -10.12
N GLU A 384 6.55 24.12 -10.19
CA GLU A 384 7.28 25.36 -9.91
C GLU A 384 7.64 25.51 -8.41
N VAL A 385 6.82 24.95 -7.51
CA VAL A 385 7.17 24.86 -6.08
C VAL A 385 8.37 23.92 -5.90
N VAL A 386 8.33 22.71 -6.44
CA VAL A 386 9.45 21.76 -6.38
C VAL A 386 10.71 22.39 -6.96
N LYS A 387 10.61 23.06 -8.13
CA LYS A 387 11.71 23.80 -8.75
C LYS A 387 12.32 24.86 -7.84
N LEU A 388 11.50 25.65 -7.16
CA LEU A 388 11.95 26.64 -6.20
C LEU A 388 12.75 26.00 -5.05
N PHE A 389 12.30 24.84 -4.57
CA PHE A 389 12.95 24.11 -3.49
C PHE A 389 14.22 23.37 -3.93
N ILE A 390 14.23 22.68 -5.08
CA ILE A 390 15.38 21.86 -5.45
C ILE A 390 16.51 22.63 -6.14
N THR A 391 16.23 23.78 -6.77
CA THR A 391 17.25 24.59 -7.46
C THR A 391 18.43 24.97 -6.56
N PRO A 392 18.22 25.57 -5.38
CA PRO A 392 19.34 25.94 -4.51
C PRO A 392 20.08 24.72 -3.94
N MET A 393 19.37 23.60 -3.71
CA MET A 393 20.00 22.33 -3.32
C MET A 393 20.92 21.81 -4.43
N ILE A 394 20.47 21.76 -5.68
CA ILE A 394 21.30 21.32 -6.82
C ILE A 394 22.50 22.24 -6.99
N SER A 395 22.31 23.56 -6.84
CA SER A 395 23.42 24.51 -6.89
C SER A 395 24.44 24.27 -5.78
N SER A 396 24.03 23.84 -4.58
CA SER A 396 24.96 23.53 -3.50
C SER A 396 25.82 22.30 -3.77
N LEU A 397 25.29 21.34 -4.54
CA LEU A 397 25.99 20.10 -4.90
C LEU A 397 27.15 20.35 -5.85
N SER A 398 27.24 21.50 -6.52
CA SER A 398 28.39 21.83 -7.36
C SER A 398 29.72 21.84 -6.59
N ILE A 399 29.70 21.97 -5.25
CA ILE A 399 30.90 21.86 -4.41
C ILE A 399 31.50 20.45 -4.50
N MET A 400 30.68 19.42 -4.75
CA MET A 400 31.12 18.04 -4.90
C MET A 400 31.93 17.80 -6.18
N SER A 401 31.88 18.71 -7.17
CA SER A 401 32.69 18.55 -8.39
C SER A 401 34.19 18.71 -8.16
N TYR A 402 34.60 19.13 -6.97
CA TYR A 402 36.00 19.30 -6.55
C TYR A 402 36.51 18.14 -5.68
N ALA A 403 35.74 17.06 -5.54
CA ALA A 403 36.01 15.97 -4.61
C ALA A 403 36.77 14.81 -5.27
N ASP A 404 38.10 14.91 -5.40
CA ASP A 404 38.91 13.92 -6.14
C ASP A 404 39.34 12.68 -5.30
N SER A 405 38.98 12.64 -4.01
CA SER A 405 39.35 11.56 -3.08
C SER A 405 38.25 11.20 -2.08
N ASP A 406 38.28 9.99 -1.51
CA ASP A 406 37.30 9.52 -0.51
C ASP A 406 37.13 10.47 0.69
N SER A 407 38.23 11.04 1.20
CA SER A 407 38.17 11.99 2.32
C SER A 407 37.53 13.33 1.93
N GLU A 408 37.71 13.75 0.69
CA GLU A 408 37.12 14.99 0.17
C GLU A 408 35.64 14.80 -0.15
N VAL A 409 35.24 13.64 -0.69
CA VAL A 409 33.83 13.28 -0.87
C VAL A 409 33.10 13.31 0.47
N LEU A 410 33.71 12.76 1.53
CA LEU A 410 33.14 12.81 2.88
C LEU A 410 33.06 14.26 3.41
N GLY A 411 34.15 15.01 3.31
CA GLY A 411 34.25 16.38 3.83
C GLY A 411 33.32 17.37 3.12
N TYR A 412 33.33 17.39 1.79
CA TYR A 412 32.43 18.20 1.00
C TYR A 412 30.98 17.72 1.13
N GLY A 413 30.73 16.41 1.21
CA GLY A 413 29.40 15.85 1.43
C GLY A 413 28.77 16.35 2.73
N ILE A 414 29.51 16.27 3.85
CA ILE A 414 29.06 16.82 5.15
C ILE A 414 28.82 18.33 5.06
N SER A 415 29.71 19.06 4.37
CA SER A 415 29.57 20.51 4.19
C SER A 415 28.30 20.89 3.42
N VAL A 416 27.98 20.16 2.34
CA VAL A 416 26.76 20.35 1.56
C VAL A 416 25.52 20.03 2.38
N ILE A 417 25.53 18.96 3.18
CA ILE A 417 24.40 18.61 4.06
C ILE A 417 24.16 19.74 5.08
N LEU A 418 25.21 20.22 5.76
CA LEU A 418 25.11 21.32 6.72
C LEU A 418 24.62 22.62 6.06
N MET A 419 25.09 22.92 4.85
CA MET A 419 24.65 24.10 4.10
C MET A 419 23.16 24.03 3.74
N ASN A 420 22.67 22.87 3.28
CA ASN A 420 21.25 22.66 3.00
C ASN A 420 20.39 22.70 4.27
N LEU A 421 20.83 22.08 5.38
CA LEU A 421 20.13 22.17 6.66
C LEU A 421 20.01 23.62 7.15
N GLY A 422 21.08 24.41 7.02
CA GLY A 422 21.05 25.85 7.33
C GLY A 422 20.05 26.60 6.45
N MET A 423 20.01 26.29 5.15
CA MET A 423 19.11 26.95 4.21
C MET A 423 17.64 26.62 4.46
N TYR A 424 17.28 25.34 4.66
CA TYR A 424 15.87 24.93 4.76
C TYR A 424 15.31 24.95 6.18
N LEU A 425 16.13 24.86 7.23
CA LEU A 425 15.66 24.88 8.62
C LEU A 425 15.92 26.22 9.29
N VAL A 426 17.13 26.75 9.20
CA VAL A 426 17.52 27.95 9.97
C VAL A 426 16.99 29.23 9.32
N SER A 427 17.07 29.35 7.99
CA SER A 427 16.66 30.58 7.29
C SER A 427 15.16 30.90 7.43
N PRO A 428 14.22 29.93 7.29
CA PRO A 428 12.80 30.23 7.44
C PRO A 428 12.39 30.53 8.89
N VAL A 429 13.01 29.85 9.87
CA VAL A 429 12.79 30.10 11.30
C VAL A 429 13.27 31.50 11.69
N MET A 430 14.44 31.91 11.20
CA MET A 430 14.95 33.26 11.45
C MET A 430 14.10 34.34 10.77
N LEU A 431 13.64 34.09 9.54
CA LEU A 431 12.70 34.98 8.83
C LEU A 431 11.40 35.14 9.61
N PHE A 432 10.82 34.04 10.10
CA PHE A 432 9.61 34.05 10.93
C PHE A 432 9.82 34.84 12.24
N TYR A 433 10.97 34.64 12.89
CA TYR A 433 11.33 35.39 14.09
C TYR A 433 11.47 36.89 13.82
N VAL A 434 12.12 37.29 12.73
CA VAL A 434 12.29 38.69 12.31
C VAL A 434 10.93 39.32 11.97
N ILE A 435 10.05 38.63 11.23
CA ILE A 435 8.70 39.10 10.93
C ILE A 435 7.87 39.29 12.21
N LYS A 436 7.96 38.34 13.15
CA LYS A 436 7.28 38.45 14.46
C LYS A 436 7.82 39.60 15.29
N LYS A 437 9.11 39.92 15.18
CA LYS A 437 9.75 41.06 15.85
C LYS A 437 9.36 42.40 15.23
N ILE A 438 9.29 42.49 13.90
CA ILE A 438 8.86 43.71 13.18
C ILE A 438 7.38 44.01 13.45
N LYS A 439 6.50 43.01 13.53
CA LYS A 439 5.09 43.23 13.92
C LYS A 439 4.88 43.69 15.37
N ARG A 440 5.91 43.61 16.23
CA ARG A 440 5.85 44.02 17.65
C ARG A 440 6.40 45.44 17.89
N VAL A 441 6.98 46.08 16.88
CA VAL A 441 7.41 47.49 16.88
C VAL A 441 6.39 48.26 16.05
#